data_AF-S5T8B5-F1
#
_entry.id   AF-S5T8B5-F1
#
_cell.length_a   1.000
_cell.length_b   1.000
_cell.length_c   1.000
_cell.angle_alpha   90.00
_cell.angle_beta   90.00
_cell.angle_gamma   90.00
#
_symmetry.space_group_name_H-M   'P 1'
#
loop_
_entity.id
_entity.type
_entity.pdbx_description
1 polymer ?
#
loop_
_entity_poly.entity_id
_entity_poly.type
_entity_poly.pdbx_seq_one_letter_code
_entity_poly.pdbx_strand_id
1 'polypeptide(L)'
;MNDTHKQQLSSLLDNELSNYEMKELLAEIQSDHELNQTLDRYALIREVLSEKPDVHQQSFLKQVQAAIVAEPTVLAPQRNKSDSKTYITAAIAASVAIFAVIVFNINNVPSVSPQQQSIASLDPQKEEHLALEEPVDDELIVNENTLRPQLVTFGR
;
A
#
# COMPACT_ATOMS: atom_id res chain seq x y z
N MET A 1 -30.07 26.71 -14.86
CA MET A 1 -29.77 25.34 -14.38
C MET A 1 -30.90 24.32 -14.61
N ASN A 2 -30.58 23.07 -14.98
CA ASN A 2 -31.55 21.97 -15.24
C ASN A 2 -31.78 21.08 -14.00
N ASP A 3 -32.88 20.32 -13.97
CA ASP A 3 -33.21 19.45 -12.82
C ASP A 3 -32.23 18.28 -12.66
N THR A 4 -31.65 17.77 -13.76
CA THR A 4 -30.56 16.79 -13.71
C THR A 4 -29.37 17.29 -12.90
N HIS A 5 -28.96 18.55 -13.09
CA HIS A 5 -27.83 19.12 -12.35
C HIS A 5 -28.14 19.25 -10.86
N LYS A 6 -29.37 19.60 -10.48
CA LYS A 6 -29.77 19.65 -9.07
C LYS A 6 -29.70 18.28 -8.42
N GLN A 7 -30.16 17.24 -9.13
CA GLN A 7 -30.08 15.86 -8.66
C GLN A 7 -28.62 15.43 -8.50
N GLN A 8 -27.78 15.67 -9.51
CA GLN A 8 -26.36 15.33 -9.48
C GLN A 8 -25.60 16.05 -8.36
N LEU A 9 -25.91 17.33 -8.08
CA LEU A 9 -25.33 18.06 -6.95
C LEU A 9 -25.74 17.44 -5.59
N SER A 10 -27.00 17.01 -5.45
CA SER A 10 -27.44 16.31 -4.24
C SER A 10 -26.70 14.98 -4.09
N SER A 11 -26.66 14.16 -5.14
CA SER A 11 -25.96 12.88 -5.16
C SER A 11 -24.45 13.04 -4.93
N LEU A 12 -23.84 14.14 -5.39
CA LEU A 12 -22.45 14.47 -5.10
C LEU A 12 -22.22 14.66 -3.60
N LEU A 13 -23.07 15.45 -2.93
CA LEU A 13 -22.97 15.68 -1.49
C LEU A 13 -23.18 14.39 -0.68
N ASP A 14 -24.11 13.54 -1.12
CA ASP A 14 -24.42 12.27 -0.46
C ASP A 14 -23.45 11.12 -0.84
N ASN A 15 -22.44 11.41 -1.68
CA ASN A 15 -21.43 10.46 -2.14
C ASN A 15 -22.04 9.25 -2.92
N GLU A 16 -23.14 9.50 -3.63
CA GLU A 16 -23.86 8.52 -4.46
C GLU A 16 -23.55 8.66 -5.96
N LEU A 17 -22.84 9.72 -6.35
CA LEU A 17 -22.49 9.99 -7.75
C LEU A 17 -21.35 9.07 -8.23
N SER A 18 -21.43 8.57 -9.47
CA SER A 18 -20.34 7.75 -10.01
C SER A 18 -19.06 8.56 -10.25
N ASN A 19 -17.90 7.89 -10.25
CA ASN A 19 -16.61 8.56 -10.48
C ASN A 19 -16.50 9.30 -11.83
N TYR A 20 -17.20 8.80 -12.86
CA TYR A 20 -17.20 9.44 -14.17
C TYR A 20 -18.05 10.72 -14.15
N GLU A 21 -19.29 10.61 -13.69
CA GLU A 21 -20.22 11.74 -13.58
C GLU A 21 -19.70 12.82 -12.64
N MET A 22 -19.05 12.43 -11.55
CA MET A 22 -18.42 13.36 -10.61
C MET A 22 -17.35 14.22 -11.29
N LYS A 23 -16.50 13.63 -12.15
CA LYS A 23 -15.46 14.40 -12.84
C LYS A 23 -16.04 15.38 -13.85
N GLU A 24 -17.07 14.96 -14.58
CA GLU A 24 -17.78 15.80 -15.54
C GLU A 24 -18.46 16.98 -14.83
N LEU A 25 -19.21 16.69 -13.77
CA LEU A 25 -19.90 17.69 -12.98
C LEU A 25 -18.93 18.69 -12.31
N LEU A 26 -17.79 18.22 -11.78
CA LEU A 26 -16.77 19.10 -11.19
C LEU A 26 -16.17 20.06 -12.21
N ALA A 27 -15.95 19.62 -13.45
CA ALA A 27 -15.48 20.49 -14.52
C ALA A 27 -16.53 21.56 -14.86
N GLU A 28 -17.81 21.18 -14.88
CA GLU A 28 -18.91 22.11 -15.14
C GLU A 28 -19.07 23.14 -14.02
N ILE A 29 -19.02 22.71 -12.74
CA ILE A 29 -19.08 23.58 -11.55
C ILE A 29 -17.99 24.66 -11.57
N GLN A 30 -16.80 24.36 -12.10
CA GLN A 30 -15.71 25.36 -12.21
C GLN A 30 -16.03 26.47 -13.22
N SER A 31 -16.82 26.18 -14.24
CA SER A 31 -17.16 27.11 -15.31
C SER A 31 -18.52 27.81 -15.11
N ASP A 32 -19.45 27.18 -14.39
CA ASP A 32 -20.81 27.68 -14.16
C ASP A 32 -20.98 28.19 -12.72
N HIS A 33 -21.08 29.52 -12.60
CA HIS A 33 -21.28 30.19 -11.33
C HIS A 33 -22.65 29.91 -10.69
N GLU A 34 -23.72 29.72 -11.47
CA GLU A 34 -25.06 29.38 -10.94
C GLU A 34 -25.03 27.99 -10.27
N LEU A 35 -24.33 27.04 -10.91
CA LEU A 35 -24.17 25.68 -10.41
C LEU A 35 -23.32 25.64 -9.14
N ASN A 36 -22.20 26.38 -9.12
CA ASN A 36 -21.35 26.53 -7.94
C ASN A 36 -22.10 27.12 -6.74
N GLN A 37 -22.86 28.20 -6.94
CA GLN A 37 -23.68 28.80 -5.88
C GLN A 37 -24.75 27.86 -5.33
N THR A 38 -25.26 26.95 -6.16
CA THR A 38 -26.24 25.96 -5.72
C THR A 38 -25.60 24.88 -4.87
N LEU A 39 -24.41 24.41 -5.26
CA LEU A 39 -23.62 23.49 -4.45
C LEU A 39 -23.34 24.09 -3.07
N ASP A 40 -22.89 25.35 -3.01
CA ASP A 40 -22.63 26.06 -1.75
C ASP A 40 -23.87 26.12 -0.86
N ARG A 41 -25.04 26.44 -1.43
CA ARG A 41 -26.30 26.46 -0.70
C ARG A 41 -26.69 25.09 -0.15
N TYR A 42 -26.54 24.03 -0.94
CA TYR A 42 -26.87 22.69 -0.50
C TYR A 42 -25.92 22.19 0.59
N ALA A 43 -24.62 22.47 0.46
CA ALA A 43 -23.62 22.18 1.50
C ALA A 43 -23.95 22.92 2.81
N LEU A 44 -24.34 24.20 2.73
CA LEU A 44 -24.75 24.97 3.91
C LEU A 44 -26.01 24.40 4.57
N ILE A 45 -27.03 24.03 3.79
CA ILE A 45 -28.25 23.41 4.32
C ILE A 45 -27.90 22.10 5.04
N ARG A 46 -27.06 21.26 4.42
CA ARG A 46 -26.60 20.00 5.00
C ARG A 46 -25.88 20.22 6.34
N GLU A 47 -24.98 21.19 6.40
CA GLU A 47 -24.22 21.52 7.61
C GLU A 47 -25.15 22.00 8.74
N VAL A 48 -26.09 22.90 8.43
CA VAL A 48 -27.07 23.41 9.41
C VAL A 48 -27.98 22.29 9.96
N LEU A 49 -28.31 21.31 9.13
CA LEU A 49 -29.14 20.17 9.53
C LEU A 49 -28.36 19.06 10.25
N SER A 50 -27.03 19.13 10.27
CA SER A 50 -26.19 18.13 10.93
C SER A 50 -26.30 18.24 12.46
N GLU A 51 -26.06 17.14 13.19
CA GLU A 51 -26.23 17.08 14.65
C GLU A 51 -25.36 18.09 15.42
N LYS A 52 -24.25 18.53 14.80
CA LYS A 52 -23.30 19.49 15.36
C LYS A 52 -22.94 20.50 14.27
N PRO A 53 -23.78 21.52 14.03
CA PRO A 53 -23.55 22.46 12.96
C PRO A 53 -22.32 23.31 13.27
N ASP A 54 -21.31 23.27 12.40
CA ASP A 54 -20.17 24.18 12.43
C ASP A 54 -20.16 25.03 11.16
N VAL A 55 -20.86 26.17 11.24
CA VAL A 55 -20.97 27.09 10.11
C VAL A 55 -19.79 28.06 10.14
N HIS A 56 -18.80 27.79 9.29
CA HIS A 56 -17.65 28.67 9.13
C HIS A 56 -17.99 29.96 8.38
N GLN A 57 -17.23 31.02 8.67
CA GLN A 57 -17.33 32.28 7.94
C GLN A 57 -16.92 32.08 6.47
N GLN A 58 -17.55 32.81 5.54
CA GLN A 58 -17.20 32.75 4.11
C GLN A 58 -15.72 33.06 3.83
N SER A 59 -15.08 33.85 4.71
CA SER A 59 -13.64 34.15 4.67
C SER A 59 -12.75 32.93 4.93
N PHE A 60 -13.26 31.88 5.59
CA PHE A 60 -12.51 30.67 5.91
C PHE A 60 -12.12 29.91 4.64
N LEU A 61 -13.08 29.58 3.79
CA LEU A 61 -12.82 28.86 2.54
C LEU A 61 -11.85 29.62 1.63
N LYS A 62 -11.98 30.95 1.58
CA LYS A 62 -11.07 31.81 0.81
C LYS A 62 -9.64 31.77 1.35
N GLN A 63 -9.46 31.71 2.67
CA GLN A 63 -8.14 31.57 3.30
C GLN A 63 -7.55 30.18 3.03
N VAL A 64 -8.36 29.13 3.14
CA VAL A 64 -7.95 27.75 2.82
C VAL A 64 -7.52 27.65 1.36
N GLN A 65 -8.31 28.19 0.43
CA GLN A 65 -7.96 28.21 -0.99
C GLN A 65 -6.65 28.96 -1.25
N ALA A 66 -6.47 30.13 -0.61
CA ALA A 66 -5.22 30.89 -0.74
C ALA A 66 -4.01 30.14 -0.16
N ALA A 67 -4.19 29.44 0.97
CA ALA A 67 -3.15 28.62 1.57
C ALA A 67 -2.77 27.45 0.66
N ILE A 68 -3.74 26.71 0.13
CA ILE A 68 -3.50 25.58 -0.79
C ILE A 68 -2.75 26.03 -2.06
N VAL A 69 -3.12 27.17 -2.64
CA VAL A 69 -2.41 27.71 -3.82
C VAL A 69 -0.98 28.13 -3.47
N ALA A 70 -0.73 28.59 -2.25
CA ALA A 70 0.59 28.99 -1.78
C ALA A 70 1.46 27.79 -1.34
N GLU A 71 0.89 26.59 -1.19
CA GLU A 71 1.65 25.41 -0.84
C GLU A 71 2.66 25.05 -1.95
N PRO A 72 3.95 24.86 -1.62
CA PRO A 72 4.90 24.35 -2.59
C PRO A 72 4.43 22.96 -3.02
N THR A 73 4.40 22.70 -4.33
CA THR A 73 4.05 21.37 -4.86
C THR A 73 5.09 20.34 -4.38
N VAL A 74 4.83 19.72 -3.23
CA VAL A 74 5.61 18.58 -2.75
C VAL A 74 5.21 17.40 -3.64
N LEU A 75 5.96 17.21 -4.73
CA LEU A 75 5.89 16.00 -5.52
C LEU A 75 6.12 14.83 -4.56
N ALA A 76 5.13 13.94 -4.47
CA ALA A 76 5.18 12.75 -3.64
C ALA A 76 6.55 12.04 -3.80
N PRO A 77 7.07 11.40 -2.74
CA PRO A 77 8.36 10.72 -2.80
C PRO A 77 8.38 9.75 -3.98
N GLN A 78 9.31 9.97 -4.91
CA GLN A 78 9.51 9.08 -6.05
C GLN A 78 9.90 7.71 -5.47
N ARG A 79 9.07 6.69 -5.69
CA ARG A 79 9.45 5.30 -5.40
C ARG A 79 10.60 4.96 -6.33
N ASN A 80 11.83 5.08 -5.81
CA ASN A 80 13.01 4.50 -6.44
C ASN A 80 12.76 3.00 -6.54
N LYS A 81 12.41 2.52 -7.74
CA LYS A 81 12.35 1.09 -8.03
C LYS A 81 13.80 0.62 -8.00
N SER A 82 14.23 0.06 -6.88
CA SER A 82 15.50 -0.66 -6.82
C SER A 82 15.43 -1.81 -7.82
N ASP A 83 16.31 -1.81 -8.81
CA ASP A 83 16.43 -2.83 -9.87
C ASP A 83 17.00 -4.17 -9.35
N SER A 84 16.64 -4.58 -8.14
CA SER A 84 17.14 -5.81 -7.50
C SER A 84 16.67 -7.11 -8.19
N LYS A 85 15.83 -7.01 -9.22
CA LYS A 85 15.30 -8.16 -9.97
C LYS A 85 16.41 -9.03 -10.57
N THR A 86 17.53 -8.43 -10.97
CA THR A 86 18.66 -9.15 -11.58
C THR A 86 19.29 -10.17 -10.63
N TYR A 87 19.41 -9.83 -9.34
CA TYR A 87 19.98 -10.74 -8.34
C TYR A 87 19.06 -11.92 -8.03
N ILE A 88 17.74 -11.67 -7.98
CA ILE A 88 16.73 -12.71 -7.75
C ILE A 88 16.75 -13.71 -8.91
N THR A 89 16.80 -13.24 -10.16
CA THR A 89 16.86 -14.12 -11.34
C THR A 89 18.16 -14.92 -11.40
N ALA A 90 19.29 -14.33 -10.98
CA ALA A 90 20.59 -15.02 -10.95
C ALA A 90 20.62 -16.14 -9.91
N ALA A 91 20.05 -15.94 -8.72
CA ALA A 91 19.99 -16.95 -7.67
C ALA A 91 19.16 -18.17 -8.08
N ILE A 92 18.04 -17.94 -8.78
CA ILE A 92 17.20 -19.03 -9.31
C ILE A 92 17.95 -19.81 -10.38
N ALA A 93 18.60 -19.12 -11.34
CA ALA A 93 19.37 -19.78 -12.40
C ALA A 93 20.55 -20.60 -11.84
N ALA A 94 21.26 -20.08 -10.84
CA ALA A 94 22.37 -20.77 -10.18
C ALA A 94 21.90 -22.05 -9.47
N SER A 95 20.76 -21.99 -8.78
CA SER A 95 20.18 -23.14 -8.08
C SER A 95 19.81 -24.26 -9.04
N VAL A 96 19.19 -23.92 -10.18
CA VAL A 96 18.83 -24.89 -11.24
C VAL A 96 20.08 -25.47 -11.91
N ALA A 97 21.11 -24.66 -12.16
CA ALA A 97 22.35 -25.13 -12.77
C ALA A 97 23.10 -26.13 -11.88
N ILE A 98 23.24 -25.84 -10.58
CA ILE A 98 23.86 -26.75 -9.61
C ILE A 98 23.09 -28.08 -9.57
N PHE A 99 21.76 -28.01 -9.49
CA PHE A 99 20.91 -29.21 -9.47
C PHE A 99 21.09 -30.04 -10.75
N ALA A 100 21.10 -29.41 -11.93
CA ALA A 100 21.30 -30.09 -13.20
C ALA A 100 22.67 -30.79 -13.30
N VAL A 101 23.74 -30.16 -12.80
CA VAL A 101 25.08 -30.77 -12.75
C VAL A 101 25.09 -32.00 -11.87
N ILE A 102 24.48 -31.94 -10.68
CA ILE A 102 24.40 -33.09 -9.76
C ILE A 102 23.64 -34.25 -10.41
N VAL A 103 22.47 -33.99 -10.98
CA VAL A 103 21.65 -35.02 -11.67
C VAL A 103 22.40 -35.65 -12.85
N PHE A 104 23.08 -34.84 -13.65
CA PHE A 104 23.86 -35.34 -14.79
C PHE A 104 25.06 -36.20 -14.34
N ASN A 105 25.68 -35.86 -13.20
CA ASN A 105 26.80 -36.64 -12.66
C ASN A 105 26.35 -38.02 -12.14
N ILE A 106 25.19 -38.09 -11.47
CA ILE A 106 24.62 -39.36 -10.97
C ILE A 106 24.28 -40.33 -12.11
N ASN A 107 23.86 -39.84 -13.26
CA ASN A 107 23.55 -40.68 -14.41
C ASN A 107 24.79 -41.20 -15.17
N ASN A 108 25.98 -40.65 -14.89
CA ASN A 108 27.24 -41.02 -15.53
C ASN A 108 28.16 -41.87 -14.62
N VAL A 109 27.66 -42.36 -13.49
CA VAL A 109 28.44 -43.27 -12.63
C VAL A 109 28.53 -44.62 -13.35
N PRO A 110 29.73 -45.08 -13.78
CA PRO A 110 29.86 -46.42 -14.34
C PRO A 110 29.47 -47.44 -13.27
N SER A 111 28.57 -48.35 -13.63
CA SER A 111 28.09 -49.42 -12.77
C SER A 111 29.26 -50.29 -12.31
N VAL A 112 29.82 -49.99 -11.14
CA VAL A 112 30.74 -50.89 -10.45
C VAL A 112 29.90 -52.02 -9.86
N SER A 113 29.99 -53.20 -10.49
CA SER A 113 29.40 -54.44 -10.00
C SER A 113 29.83 -54.70 -8.55
N PRO A 114 28.91 -54.94 -7.61
CA PRO A 114 29.29 -55.19 -6.23
C PRO A 114 29.89 -56.59 -6.12
N GLN A 115 31.22 -56.67 -5.99
CA GLN A 115 31.83 -57.88 -5.43
C GLN A 115 31.55 -57.89 -3.93
N GLN A 116 30.76 -58.88 -3.50
CA GLN A 116 30.51 -59.17 -2.11
C GLN A 116 31.82 -59.48 -1.39
N GLN A 117 32.21 -58.60 -0.47
CA GLN A 117 33.11 -58.96 0.62
C GLN A 117 32.36 -58.77 1.94
N SER A 118 31.90 -59.89 2.47
CA SER A 118 31.69 -60.15 3.89
C SER A 118 33.05 -59.97 4.60
N ILE A 119 33.24 -59.52 5.85
CA ILE A 119 32.56 -59.84 7.11
C ILE A 119 32.99 -58.79 8.18
N ALA A 120 32.10 -58.53 9.15
CA ALA A 120 32.37 -58.28 10.57
C ALA A 120 33.23 -57.06 11.01
N SER A 121 32.56 -56.06 11.60
CA SER A 121 32.74 -55.72 13.02
C SER A 121 31.54 -54.89 13.50
N LEU A 122 30.94 -55.32 14.60
CA LEU A 122 29.93 -54.59 15.35
C LEU A 122 30.62 -53.48 16.16
N ASP A 123 30.00 -52.29 16.24
CA ASP A 123 29.78 -51.65 17.55
C ASP A 123 28.56 -50.71 17.48
N PRO A 124 27.62 -50.78 18.43
CA PRO A 124 26.40 -50.00 18.41
C PRO A 124 26.53 -48.70 19.23
N GLN A 125 25.63 -47.76 18.91
CA GLN A 125 25.16 -46.67 19.77
C GLN A 125 26.05 -45.42 19.91
N LYS A 126 25.56 -44.34 19.30
CA LYS A 126 25.13 -43.18 20.10
C LYS A 126 23.88 -42.57 19.48
N GLU A 127 22.71 -43.04 19.91
CA GLU A 127 21.53 -42.18 19.94
C GLU A 127 21.80 -41.13 21.02
N GLU A 128 21.91 -39.88 20.61
CA GLU A 128 21.79 -38.75 21.53
C GLU A 128 20.66 -37.87 21.00
N HIS A 129 19.43 -38.33 21.26
CA HIS A 129 18.32 -37.43 21.46
C HIS A 129 18.66 -36.56 22.66
N LEU A 130 18.70 -35.23 22.52
CA LEU A 130 17.98 -34.36 23.45
C LEU A 130 17.88 -32.93 22.91
N ALA A 131 16.66 -32.42 22.99
CA ALA A 131 16.18 -31.14 22.56
C ALA A 131 16.79 -29.97 23.35
N LEU A 132 17.03 -28.87 22.65
CA LEU A 132 16.91 -27.53 23.21
C LEU A 132 16.19 -26.68 22.14
N GLU A 133 14.87 -26.61 22.26
CA GLU A 133 14.10 -25.49 21.72
C GLU A 133 14.62 -24.23 22.44
N GLU A 134 15.29 -23.36 21.69
CA GLU A 134 15.58 -22.00 22.15
C GLU A 134 14.35 -21.15 21.82
N PRO A 135 13.68 -20.51 22.80
CA PRO A 135 12.56 -19.64 22.51
C PRO A 135 13.09 -18.41 21.76
N VAL A 136 12.61 -18.22 20.53
CA VAL A 136 12.78 -16.99 19.78
C VAL A 136 11.98 -15.91 20.51
N ASP A 137 12.68 -15.02 21.20
CA ASP A 137 12.11 -13.79 21.71
C ASP A 137 11.54 -12.99 20.52
N ASP A 138 10.21 -12.87 20.47
CA ASP A 138 9.50 -11.95 19.58
C ASP A 138 9.81 -10.50 20.04
N GLU A 139 11.01 -10.01 19.72
CA GLU A 139 11.26 -8.58 19.71
C GLU A 139 10.39 -7.97 18.61
N LEU A 140 9.32 -7.32 19.06
CA LEU A 140 8.49 -6.38 18.32
C LEU A 140 9.38 -5.49 17.45
N ILE A 141 9.43 -5.81 16.15
CA ILE A 141 9.98 -4.91 15.15
C ILE A 141 9.08 -3.67 15.15
N VAL A 142 9.51 -2.64 15.89
CA VAL A 142 8.92 -1.30 15.85
C VAL A 142 9.15 -0.78 14.45
N ASN A 143 8.09 -0.84 13.64
CA ASN A 143 8.09 -0.27 12.31
C ASN A 143 8.14 1.26 12.46
N GLU A 144 9.32 1.84 12.28
CA GLU A 144 9.65 3.29 12.27
C GLU A 144 8.86 4.12 11.23
N ASN A 145 7.87 3.53 10.54
CA ASN A 145 7.07 4.18 9.51
C ASN A 145 5.75 4.81 10.02
N THR A 146 5.54 4.91 11.33
CA THR A 146 4.42 5.69 11.88
C THR A 146 4.73 7.18 11.76
N LEU A 147 4.25 7.77 10.66
CA LEU A 147 4.14 9.22 10.48
C LEU A 147 3.52 9.83 11.74
N ARG A 148 4.31 10.62 12.48
CA ARG A 148 3.81 11.36 13.64
C ARG A 148 2.81 12.40 13.15
N PRO A 149 1.56 12.43 13.65
CA PRO A 149 0.64 13.51 13.34
C PRO A 149 1.23 14.81 13.89
N GLN A 150 1.61 15.73 13.00
CA GLN A 150 2.05 17.06 13.38
C GLN A 150 0.80 17.86 13.72
N LEU A 151 0.56 18.09 15.01
CA LEU A 151 -0.52 18.96 15.48
C LEU A 151 -0.16 20.40 15.11
N VAL A 152 -0.81 20.93 14.07
CA VAL A 152 -0.74 22.35 13.74
C VAL A 152 -1.63 23.10 14.74
N THR A 153 -1.02 23.90 15.60
CA THR A 153 -1.75 24.79 16.51
C THR A 153 -1.99 26.11 15.79
N PHE A 154 -3.25 26.50 15.65
CA PHE A 154 -3.60 27.81 15.14
C PHE A 154 -3.59 28.80 16.32
N GLY A 155 -2.69 29.78 16.24
CA GLY A 155 -2.67 30.91 17.17
C GLY A 155 -3.99 31.68 17.11
N ARG A 156 -4.45 32.10 18.29
CA ARG A 156 -5.72 32.79 18.52
C ARG A 156 -5.68 34.25 18.08
#